data_AF-A0A2P7EE36-F1
#
_entry.id   AF-A0A2P7EE36-F1
#
_cell.length_a   1.000
_cell.length_b   1.000
_cell.length_c   1.000
_cell.angle_alpha   90.00
_cell.angle_beta   90.00
_cell.angle_gamma   90.00
#
_symmetry.space_group_name_H-M   'P 1'
#
loop_
_entity.id
_entity.type
_entity.pdbx_description
1 polymer ?
#
loop_
_entity_poly.entity_id
_entity_poly.type
_entity_poly.pdbx_seq_one_letter_code
_entity_poly.pdbx_strand_id
1 'polypeptide(L)'
;MLTGPDLLAKVKEFSDGSKSELVKACGYVSSKKDGSDRLNFTAFYEALLEAKGVEIGSGAVGKGGRKLSYIATVQGNGNLLIGKAYTALLNLQPGDEFEIKLGRKQIRLVPVGGSDEDGED
;
A
#
# COMPACT_ATOMS: atom_id res chain seq x y z
N MET A 1 -10.79 19.12 -2.26
CA MET A 1 -10.33 19.04 -3.67
C MET A 1 -11.55 18.97 -4.58
N LEU A 2 -11.48 19.55 -5.78
CA LEU A 2 -12.56 19.56 -6.78
C LEU A 2 -12.57 18.24 -7.57
N THR A 3 -13.74 17.73 -7.93
CA THR A 3 -13.92 16.51 -8.74
C THR A 3 -15.03 16.72 -9.77
N GLY A 4 -15.19 15.79 -10.73
CA GLY A 4 -16.33 15.78 -11.65
C GLY A 4 -16.52 17.09 -12.44
N PRO A 5 -17.77 17.55 -12.64
CA PRO A 5 -18.07 18.77 -13.41
C PRO A 5 -17.38 20.03 -12.88
N ASP A 6 -17.26 20.18 -11.56
CA ASP A 6 -16.66 21.36 -10.93
C ASP A 6 -15.15 21.45 -11.22
N LEU A 7 -14.47 20.29 -11.24
CA LEU A 7 -13.08 20.21 -11.66
C LEU A 7 -12.92 20.63 -13.13
N LEU A 8 -13.80 20.17 -14.02
CA LEU A 8 -13.77 20.54 -15.43
C LEU A 8 -14.05 22.02 -15.66
N ALA A 9 -15.01 22.60 -14.94
CA ALA A 9 -15.30 24.02 -15.00
C ALA A 9 -14.08 24.83 -14.57
N LYS A 10 -13.45 24.47 -13.45
CA LYS A 10 -12.28 25.18 -12.95
C LYS A 10 -11.08 25.10 -13.90
N VAL A 11 -10.83 23.94 -14.50
CA VAL A 11 -9.75 23.75 -15.48
C VAL A 11 -10.00 24.57 -16.76
N LYS A 12 -11.26 24.75 -17.17
CA LYS A 12 -11.61 25.60 -18.33
C LYS A 12 -11.41 27.08 -18.06
N GLU A 13 -11.76 27.53 -16.85
CA GLU A 13 -11.57 28.93 -16.42
C GLU A 13 -10.10 29.29 -16.18
N PHE A 14 -9.27 28.29 -15.88
CA PHE A 14 -7.87 28.48 -15.57
C PHE A 14 -7.02 28.44 -16.84
N SER A 15 -7.05 29.52 -17.63
CA SER A 15 -6.27 29.68 -18.87
C SER A 15 -4.84 30.17 -18.66
N ASP A 16 -4.60 30.95 -17.60
CA ASP A 16 -3.38 31.77 -17.47
C ASP A 16 -2.62 31.48 -16.17
N GLY A 17 -2.11 30.25 -16.02
CA GLY A 17 -1.28 29.90 -14.88
C GLY A 17 -0.51 28.60 -15.07
N SER A 18 0.40 28.33 -14.14
CA SER A 18 1.16 27.08 -14.12
C SER A 18 0.27 25.91 -13.71
N LYS A 19 0.64 24.69 -14.16
CA LYS A 19 -0.02 23.45 -13.72
C LYS A 19 0.00 23.31 -12.19
N SER A 20 1.03 23.80 -11.53
CA SER A 20 1.17 23.77 -10.06
C SER A 20 0.11 24.63 -9.37
N GLU A 21 -0.16 25.84 -9.89
CA GLU A 21 -1.18 26.74 -9.35
C GLU A 21 -2.58 26.19 -9.58
N LEU A 22 -2.83 25.57 -10.75
CA LEU A 22 -4.09 24.88 -11.03
C LEU A 22 -4.36 23.75 -10.05
N VAL A 23 -3.37 22.88 -9.81
CA VAL A 23 -3.47 21.75 -8.88
C VAL A 23 -3.76 22.25 -7.46
N LYS A 24 -3.09 23.33 -7.04
CA LYS A 24 -3.34 23.97 -5.74
C LYS A 24 -4.75 24.59 -5.67
N ALA A 25 -5.18 25.31 -6.70
CA ALA A 25 -6.50 25.93 -6.79
C ALA A 25 -7.64 24.91 -6.80
N CYS A 26 -7.42 23.73 -7.39
CA CYS A 26 -8.35 22.60 -7.34
C CYS A 26 -8.27 21.83 -6.01
N GLY A 27 -7.42 22.24 -5.06
CA GLY A 27 -7.33 21.67 -3.71
C GLY A 27 -6.58 20.34 -3.62
N TYR A 28 -5.75 20.01 -4.61
CA TYR A 28 -4.90 18.81 -4.61
C TYR A 28 -3.55 19.09 -3.97
N VAL A 29 -3.60 19.50 -2.70
CA VAL A 29 -2.41 19.85 -1.90
C VAL A 29 -2.52 19.19 -0.53
N SER A 30 -1.38 18.77 0.03
CA SER A 30 -1.25 18.32 1.41
C SER A 30 -0.10 19.04 2.11
N SER A 31 -0.25 19.31 3.40
CA SER A 31 0.80 19.94 4.21
C SER A 31 1.80 18.87 4.67
N LYS A 32 3.10 19.15 4.52
CA LYS A 32 4.17 18.34 5.10
C LYS A 32 4.40 18.71 6.56
N LYS A 33 5.14 17.86 7.29
CA LYS A 33 5.52 18.09 8.69
C LYS A 33 6.35 19.37 8.89
N ASP A 34 7.07 19.80 7.87
CA ASP A 34 7.87 21.04 7.86
C ASP A 34 7.06 22.29 7.50
N GLY A 35 5.73 22.16 7.32
CA GLY A 35 4.84 23.25 6.93
C GLY A 35 4.84 23.57 5.43
N SER A 36 5.68 22.92 4.63
CA SER A 36 5.67 23.11 3.17
C SER A 36 4.53 22.36 2.49
N ASP A 37 4.05 22.90 1.38
CA ASP A 37 3.01 22.26 0.57
C ASP A 37 3.59 21.12 -0.29
N ARG A 38 2.84 20.02 -0.40
CA ARG A 38 3.04 18.96 -1.39
C ARG A 38 1.85 18.96 -2.34
N LEU A 39 2.13 19.14 -3.63
CA LEU A 39 1.13 19.03 -4.68
C LEU A 39 0.89 17.56 -5.04
N ASN A 40 -0.38 17.18 -5.15
CA ASN A 40 -0.81 15.81 -5.42
C ASN A 40 -1.26 15.67 -6.89
N PHE A 41 -0.29 15.79 -7.80
CA PHE A 41 -0.53 15.73 -9.25
C PHE A 41 -1.21 14.43 -9.71
N THR A 42 -0.82 13.29 -9.15
CA THR A 42 -1.41 11.99 -9.50
C THR A 42 -2.92 11.99 -9.25
N ALA A 43 -3.33 12.34 -8.04
CA ALA A 43 -4.75 12.41 -7.68
C ALA A 43 -5.52 13.45 -8.51
N PHE A 44 -4.89 14.59 -8.85
CA PHE A 44 -5.49 15.59 -9.74
C PHE A 44 -5.75 15.03 -11.15
N TYR A 45 -4.76 14.36 -11.74
CA TYR A 45 -4.90 13.82 -13.09
C TYR A 45 -5.86 12.62 -13.14
N GLU A 46 -5.86 11.77 -12.12
CA GLU A 46 -6.84 10.69 -11.98
C GLU A 46 -8.26 11.26 -11.96
N ALA A 47 -8.54 12.24 -11.10
CA ALA A 47 -9.85 12.88 -11.02
C ALA A 47 -10.24 13.62 -12.30
N LEU A 48 -9.27 14.22 -13.01
CA LEU A 48 -9.53 14.90 -14.29
C LEU A 48 -9.89 13.91 -15.40
N LEU A 49 -9.24 12.74 -15.40
CA LEU A 49 -9.51 11.67 -16.36
C LEU A 49 -10.86 11.01 -16.06
N GLU A 50 -11.16 10.74 -14.79
CA GLU A 50 -12.46 10.24 -14.34
C GLU A 50 -13.60 11.22 -14.71
N ALA A 51 -13.41 12.52 -14.47
CA ALA A 51 -14.38 13.54 -14.86
C ALA A 51 -14.63 13.60 -16.38
N LYS A 52 -13.67 13.16 -17.20
CA LYS A 52 -13.80 13.02 -18.66
C LYS A 52 -14.35 11.67 -19.10
N GLY A 53 -14.74 10.80 -18.17
CA GLY A 53 -15.24 9.46 -18.46
C GLY A 53 -14.15 8.47 -18.85
N VAL A 54 -12.88 8.74 -18.52
CA VAL A 54 -11.77 7.79 -18.71
C VAL A 54 -11.62 6.99 -17.43
N GLU A 55 -11.95 5.71 -17.48
CA GLU A 55 -11.73 4.78 -16.37
C GLU A 55 -10.25 4.38 -16.29
N ILE A 56 -9.52 4.89 -15.30
CA ILE A 56 -8.16 4.43 -15.00
C ILE A 56 -8.23 3.30 -13.98
N GLY A 57 -8.55 2.09 -14.44
CA GLY A 57 -8.51 0.89 -13.62
C GLY A 57 -9.57 0.84 -12.51
N SER A 58 -10.29 -0.26 -12.44
CA SER A 58 -11.20 -0.55 -11.33
C SER A 58 -10.41 -0.61 -10.01
N GLY A 59 -10.42 0.45 -9.22
CA GLY A 59 -9.79 0.41 -7.92
C GLY A 59 -9.80 1.75 -7.23
N ALA A 60 -10.74 1.91 -6.30
CA ALA A 60 -10.58 2.83 -5.18
C ALA A 60 -9.11 2.87 -4.74
N VAL A 61 -8.61 4.06 -4.42
CA VAL A 61 -7.34 4.26 -3.72
C VAL A 61 -7.44 3.53 -2.38
N GLY A 62 -7.14 2.24 -2.41
CA GLY A 62 -7.59 1.26 -1.44
C GLY A 62 -6.79 -0.02 -1.61
N LYS A 63 -5.56 0.01 -1.08
CA LYS A 63 -4.75 -1.17 -0.76
C LYS A 63 -4.64 -2.23 -1.87
N GLY A 64 -4.32 -1.84 -3.09
CA GLY A 64 -3.73 -2.75 -4.08
C GLY A 64 -2.27 -3.07 -3.71
N GLY A 65 -2.04 -3.69 -2.55
CA GLY A 65 -0.70 -4.12 -2.14
C GLY A 65 -0.17 -5.19 -3.09
N ARG A 66 1.16 -5.36 -3.12
CA ARG A 66 1.77 -6.52 -3.80
C ARG A 66 1.13 -7.80 -3.25
N LYS A 67 0.71 -8.70 -4.14
CA LYS A 67 0.26 -10.05 -3.75
C LYS A 67 1.39 -10.75 -3.00
N LEU A 68 1.04 -11.59 -2.02
CA LEU A 68 2.02 -12.40 -1.29
C LEU A 68 2.66 -13.40 -2.25
N SER A 69 3.99 -13.39 -2.33
CA SER A 69 4.76 -14.30 -3.18
C SER A 69 4.88 -15.70 -2.58
N TYR A 70 4.60 -15.85 -1.28
CA TYR A 70 4.90 -17.04 -0.48
C TYR A 70 6.38 -17.48 -0.55
N ILE A 71 7.27 -16.53 -0.84
CA ILE A 71 8.72 -16.74 -0.91
C ILE A 71 9.39 -15.75 0.03
N ALA A 72 10.22 -16.26 0.94
CA ALA A 72 11.13 -15.48 1.76
C ALA A 72 12.58 -15.74 1.30
N THR A 73 13.32 -14.68 1.02
CA THR A 73 14.74 -14.75 0.62
C THR A 73 15.61 -14.47 1.83
N VAL A 74 16.67 -15.25 1.99
CA VAL A 74 17.71 -14.97 3.00
C VAL A 74 18.33 -13.61 2.71
N GLN A 75 18.28 -12.73 3.70
CA GLN A 75 18.82 -11.38 3.59
C GLN A 75 20.35 -11.41 3.59
N GLY A 76 21.01 -10.34 3.16
CA GLY A 76 22.47 -10.28 3.07
C GLY A 76 23.21 -10.46 4.42
N ASN A 77 22.49 -10.31 5.53
CA ASN A 77 22.98 -10.59 6.89
C ASN A 77 22.76 -12.04 7.35
N GLY A 78 22.24 -12.92 6.49
CA GLY A 78 21.95 -14.32 6.80
C GLY A 78 20.59 -14.59 7.45
N ASN A 79 19.79 -13.56 7.75
CA ASN A 79 18.50 -13.73 8.39
C ASN A 79 17.38 -14.05 7.38
N LEU A 80 16.42 -14.88 7.81
CA LEU A 80 15.15 -15.10 7.11
C LEU A 80 14.03 -14.39 7.88
N LEU A 81 13.25 -13.56 7.20
CA LEU A 81 12.20 -12.74 7.82
C LEU A 81 10.82 -13.12 7.27
N ILE A 82 9.85 -13.34 8.18
CA ILE A 82 8.44 -13.52 7.85
C ILE A 82 7.74 -12.16 7.92
N GLY A 83 7.21 -11.70 6.79
CA GLY A 83 6.55 -10.39 6.71
C GLY A 83 5.21 -10.34 7.46
N LYS A 84 4.84 -9.15 7.94
CA LYS A 84 3.60 -8.89 8.71
C LYS A 84 2.33 -9.44 8.05
N ALA A 85 2.26 -9.43 6.73
CA ALA A 85 1.10 -9.94 6.01
C ALA A 85 0.91 -11.45 6.21
N TYR A 86 1.99 -12.23 6.35
CA TYR A 86 1.91 -13.66 6.64
C TYR A 86 1.55 -13.92 8.11
N THR A 87 2.15 -13.18 9.05
CA THR A 87 1.82 -13.33 10.47
C THR A 87 0.38 -12.92 10.79
N ALA A 88 -0.17 -11.95 10.05
CA ALA A 88 -1.58 -11.57 10.15
C ALA A 88 -2.54 -12.67 9.68
N LEU A 89 -2.18 -13.48 8.67
CA LEU A 89 -3.01 -14.62 8.24
C LEU A 89 -3.13 -15.69 9.33
N LEU A 90 -2.12 -15.78 10.19
CA LEU A 90 -2.07 -16.67 11.35
C LEU A 90 -2.56 -15.98 12.64
N ASN A 91 -3.04 -14.73 12.55
CA ASN A 91 -3.48 -13.91 13.69
C ASN A 91 -2.46 -13.74 14.82
N LEU A 92 -1.16 -13.82 14.51
CA LEU A 92 -0.10 -13.74 15.51
C LEU A 92 -0.04 -12.37 16.16
N GLN A 93 0.22 -12.37 17.47
CA GLN A 93 0.36 -11.19 18.31
C GLN A 93 1.83 -10.98 18.71
N PRO A 94 2.24 -9.74 19.04
CA PRO A 94 3.54 -9.50 19.63
C PRO A 94 3.70 -10.29 20.94
N GLY A 95 4.75 -11.10 21.02
CA GLY A 95 5.00 -11.96 22.18
C GLY A 95 4.69 -13.44 21.93
N ASP A 96 4.03 -13.78 20.82
CA ASP A 96 3.87 -15.20 20.44
C ASP A 96 5.23 -15.85 20.17
N GLU A 97 5.46 -17.02 20.77
CA GLU A 97 6.72 -17.74 20.70
C GLU A 97 6.57 -19.04 19.88
N PHE A 98 7.64 -19.39 19.17
CA PHE A 98 7.72 -20.61 18.37
C PHE A 98 9.02 -21.34 18.65
N GLU A 99 8.93 -22.66 18.81
CA GLU A 99 10.08 -23.55 18.76
C GLU A 99 10.56 -23.71 17.31
N ILE A 100 11.88 -23.61 17.12
CA ILE A 100 12.52 -23.81 15.83
C ILE A 100 13.00 -25.26 15.74
N LYS A 101 12.36 -26.06 14.87
CA LYS A 101 12.78 -27.43 14.57
C LYS A 101 13.51 -27.47 13.22
N LEU A 102 14.75 -27.98 13.23
CA LEU A 102 15.57 -28.13 12.03
C LEU A 102 15.38 -29.52 11.42
N GLY A 103 14.97 -29.57 10.16
CA GLY A 103 14.98 -30.78 9.32
C GLY A 103 16.17 -30.78 8.35
N ARG A 104 16.27 -31.82 7.51
CA ARG A 104 17.39 -31.99 6.56
C ARG A 104 17.62 -30.80 5.62
N LYS A 105 16.55 -30.08 5.23
CA LYS A 105 16.58 -28.88 4.38
C LYS A 105 15.43 -27.89 4.66
N GLN A 106 14.84 -27.94 5.85
CA GLN A 106 13.70 -27.09 6.19
C GLN A 106 13.76 -26.62 7.62
N ILE A 107 13.16 -25.46 7.88
CA ILE A 107 12.93 -24.93 9.22
C ILE A 107 11.43 -25.02 9.46
N ARG A 108 11.01 -25.73 10.50
CA ARG A 108 9.61 -25.76 10.96
C ARG A 108 9.51 -24.90 12.22
N LEU A 109 8.54 -23.99 12.24
CA LEU A 109 8.19 -23.21 13.42
C LEU A 109 6.96 -23.85 14.05
N VAL A 110 7.04 -24.20 15.33
CA VAL A 110 5.95 -24.82 16.10
C VAL A 110 5.57 -23.89 17.24
N PRO A 111 4.31 -23.47 17.39
CA PRO A 111 3.91 -22.63 18.53
C PRO A 111 4.27 -23.28 19.86
N VAL A 112 4.88 -22.53 20.77
CA VAL A 112 5.19 -23.05 22.11
C VAL A 112 3.88 -23.42 22.81
N GLY A 113 3.77 -24.68 23.28
CA GLY A 113 2.56 -25.20 23.93
C GLY A 113 1.43 -25.62 22.97
N GLY A 114 1.64 -25.56 21.67
CA GLY A 114 0.74 -26.15 20.66
C GLY A 114 1.05 -27.63 20.42
N SER A 115 0.02 -28.41 20.08
CA SER A 115 0.18 -29.78 19.60
C SER A 115 0.60 -29.77 18.11
N ASP A 116 1.61 -30.57 17.75
CA ASP A 116 2.02 -30.82 16.35
C ASP A 116 0.99 -31.72 15.62
N GLU A 117 -0.28 -31.33 15.51
CA GLU A 117 -1.32 -32.20 14.92
C GLU A 117 -1.49 -32.06 13.39
N ASP A 118 -0.90 -31.05 12.76
CA ASP A 118 -1.10 -30.79 11.31
C ASP A 118 0.11 -31.21 10.44
N GLY A 119 0.66 -32.40 10.70
CA GLY A 119 1.90 -32.90 10.09
C GLY A 119 1.80 -34.12 9.16
N GLU A 120 0.60 -34.63 8.87
CA GLU A 120 0.39 -35.72 7.91
C GLU A 120 -0.12 -35.16 6.58
N ASP A 121 0.80 -34.99 5.63
CA ASP A 121 0.65 -35.27 4.19
C ASP A 121 2.02 -35.12 3.47
#